data_AF-A0A397VMG6-F1
#
_entry.id   AF-A0A397VMG6-F1
#
_cell.length_a   1.000
_cell.length_b   1.000
_cell.length_c   1.000
_cell.angle_alpha   90.00
_cell.angle_beta   90.00
_cell.angle_gamma   90.00
#
_symmetry.space_group_name_H-M   'P 1'
#
loop_
_entity.id
_entity.type
_entity.pdbx_description
1 polymer ?
#
loop_
_entity_poly.entity_id
_entity_poly.type
_entity_poly.pdbx_seq_one_letter_code
_entity_poly.pdbx_strand_id
1 'polypeptide(L)'
;PGYYGSKGMFIIRSILNSLIELKKLTYEITKPQSPEKYLNKVLVSETGIRLIAQDRQIGLDEAKKVIADSAKFGIYIHNIELED
;
A
#
# COMPACT_ATOMS: atom_id res chain seq x y z
N PRO A 1 -14.39 -5.48 2.95
CA PRO A 1 -13.53 -4.27 3.10
C PRO A 1 -12.14 -4.66 3.62
N GLY A 2 -11.16 -4.80 2.71
CA GLY A 2 -9.77 -5.16 3.06
C GLY A 2 -8.79 -4.00 2.83
N TYR A 3 -7.49 -4.27 2.92
CA TYR A 3 -6.41 -3.28 2.70
C TYR A 3 -6.19 -2.87 1.22
N TYR A 4 -7.04 -3.35 0.31
CA TYR A 4 -6.90 -3.25 -1.15
C TYR A 4 -7.27 -1.89 -1.77
N GLY A 5 -7.71 -0.92 -0.96
CA GLY A 5 -8.14 0.41 -1.41
C GLY A 5 -7.56 1.54 -0.57
N SER A 6 -7.89 2.78 -0.92
CA SER A 6 -7.36 4.00 -0.27
C SER A 6 -7.48 3.95 1.25
N LYS A 7 -8.63 3.56 1.79
CA LYS A 7 -8.87 3.40 3.24
C LYS A 7 -7.91 2.39 3.90
N GLY A 8 -7.63 1.29 3.21
CA GLY A 8 -6.66 0.28 3.64
C GLY A 8 -5.24 0.83 3.71
N MET A 9 -4.83 1.53 2.66
CA MET A 9 -3.52 2.20 2.61
C MET A 9 -3.36 3.24 3.72
N PHE A 10 -4.41 4.01 4.03
CA PHE A 10 -4.38 4.97 5.15
C PHE A 10 -4.16 4.29 6.50
N ILE A 11 -4.81 3.15 6.75
CA ILE A 11 -4.64 2.37 7.98
C ILE A 11 -3.20 1.85 8.07
N ILE A 12 -2.69 1.24 6.99
CA ILE A 12 -1.31 0.74 6.93
C ILE A 12 -0.33 1.89 7.21
N ARG A 13 -0.49 3.04 6.55
CA ARG A 13 0.35 4.23 6.76
C ARG A 13 0.33 4.70 8.21
N SER A 14 -0.85 4.78 8.82
CA SER A 14 -1.00 5.19 10.22
C SER A 14 -0.27 4.25 11.16
N ILE A 15 -0.45 2.94 10.98
CA ILE A 15 0.22 1.91 11.80
C ILE A 15 1.73 1.97 11.60
N LEU A 16 2.21 2.06 10.36
CA LEU A 16 3.64 2.19 10.08
C LEU A 16 4.24 3.45 10.70
N ASN A 17 3.54 4.58 10.68
CA ASN A 17 3.98 5.81 11.37
C ASN A 17 4.04 5.66 12.89
N SER A 18 3.18 4.84 13.48
CA SER A 18 3.21 4.57 14.93
C SER A 18 4.32 3.57 15.31
N LEU A 19 4.53 2.54 14.50
CA LEU A 19 5.57 1.51 14.73
C LEU A 19 6.97 2.05 14.45
N ILE A 20 7.09 2.82 13.37
CA ILE A 20 8.29 3.53 12.99
C ILE A 20 8.10 4.94 13.50
N GLU A 21 8.49 5.18 14.74
CA GLU A 21 8.67 6.54 15.24
C GLU A 21 9.40 7.34 14.15
N LEU A 22 8.72 8.30 13.50
CA LEU A 22 9.19 9.00 12.29
C LEU A 22 10.62 9.56 12.39
N LYS A 23 11.15 9.67 13.61
CA LYS A 23 12.54 10.03 13.94
C LYS A 23 13.60 9.03 13.47
N LYS A 24 13.25 7.75 13.27
CA LYS A 24 14.19 6.71 12.77
C LYS A 24 14.28 6.68 11.25
N LEU A 25 13.25 7.16 10.54
CA LEU A 25 13.25 7.23 9.09
C LEU A 25 13.98 8.49 8.63
N THR A 26 15.30 8.41 8.52
CA THR A 26 16.15 9.55 8.12
C THR A 26 16.37 9.56 6.61
N TYR A 27 16.72 10.73 6.07
CA TYR A 27 17.06 10.87 4.66
C TYR A 27 18.18 9.91 4.24
N GLU A 28 19.17 9.66 5.12
CA GLU A 28 20.29 8.77 4.82
C GLU A 28 19.88 7.33 4.51
N ILE A 29 18.83 6.84 5.15
CA ILE A 29 18.33 5.48 4.91
C ILE A 29 17.22 5.44 3.86
N THR A 30 16.61 6.58 3.52
CA THR A 30 15.52 6.66 2.53
C THR A 30 15.96 7.21 1.18
N LYS A 31 17.21 7.65 1.05
CA LYS A 31 17.75 8.18 -0.21
C LYS A 31 17.58 7.20 -1.37
N PRO A 32 17.27 7.69 -2.58
CA PRO A 32 17.22 9.11 -2.98
C PRO A 32 15.92 9.85 -2.58
N GLN A 33 14.98 9.18 -1.91
CA GLN A 33 13.67 9.73 -1.58
C GLN A 33 13.66 10.39 -0.19
N SER A 34 12.73 11.33 0.02
CA SER A 34 12.43 11.81 1.36
C SER A 34 11.81 10.69 2.20
N PRO A 35 11.94 10.73 3.54
CA PRO A 35 11.33 9.73 4.42
C PRO A 35 9.84 9.52 4.17
N GLU A 36 9.09 10.60 3.95
CA GLU A 36 7.67 10.52 3.63
C GLU A 36 7.40 9.83 2.29
N LYS A 37 8.16 10.15 1.24
CA LYS A 37 8.02 9.49 -0.06
C LYS A 37 8.35 8.00 0.04
N TYR A 38 9.38 7.65 0.80
CA TYR A 38 9.77 6.27 1.04
C TYR A 38 8.69 5.50 1.82
N LEU A 39 8.14 6.09 2.88
CA LEU A 39 7.03 5.51 3.63
C LEU A 39 5.85 5.20 2.70
N ASN A 40 5.40 6.18 1.93
CA ASN A 40 4.20 6.03 1.10
C ASN A 40 4.43 5.13 -0.12
N LYS A 41 5.56 5.27 -0.83
CA LYS A 41 5.80 4.56 -2.10
C LYS A 41 6.38 3.16 -1.90
N VAL A 42 7.14 2.95 -0.83
CA VAL A 42 7.85 1.69 -0.57
C VAL A 42 7.18 0.94 0.57
N LEU A 43 7.19 1.50 1.79
CA LEU A 43 6.78 0.74 2.98
C LEU A 43 5.29 0.39 2.97
N VAL A 44 4.41 1.34 2.63
CA VAL A 44 2.97 1.08 2.55
C VAL A 44 2.66 0.04 1.45
N SER A 45 3.26 0.18 0.27
CA SER A 45 3.08 -0.75 -0.86
C SER A 45 3.57 -2.16 -0.53
N GLU A 46 4.77 -2.28 0.03
CA GLU A 46 5.39 -3.55 0.41
C GLU A 46 4.59 -4.25 1.53
N THR A 47 4.12 -3.48 2.51
CA THR A 47 3.28 -4.00 3.59
C THR A 47 1.96 -4.54 3.04
N GLY A 48 1.32 -3.82 2.12
CA GLY A 48 0.11 -4.29 1.44
C GLY A 48 0.32 -5.63 0.74
N ILE A 49 1.39 -5.77 -0.05
CA ILE A 49 1.70 -7.03 -0.74
C ILE A 49 1.93 -8.19 0.25
N ARG A 50 2.67 -7.95 1.33
CA ARG A 50 2.95 -8.96 2.36
C ARG A 50 1.70 -9.39 3.11
N LEU A 51 0.81 -8.46 3.43
CA LEU A 51 -0.48 -8.77 4.05
C LEU A 51 -1.34 -9.65 3.14
N ILE A 52 -1.39 -9.34 1.83
CA ILE A 52 -2.11 -10.15 0.84
C ILE A 52 -1.53 -11.57 0.77
N ALA A 53 -0.20 -11.67 0.67
CA ALA A 53 0.50 -12.94 0.59
C ALA A 53 0.22 -13.81 1.83
N GLN A 54 0.25 -13.21 3.02
CA GLN A 54 -0.01 -13.90 4.28
C GLN A 54 -1.48 -14.34 4.40
N ASP A 55 -2.43 -13.46 4.11
CA ASP A 55 -3.87 -13.72 4.25
C ASP A 55 -4.35 -14.81 3.28
N ARG A 56 -3.83 -14.79 2.05
CA ARG A 56 -4.20 -15.76 1.01
C ARG A 56 -3.29 -16.98 0.95
N GLN A 57 -2.21 -17.03 1.75
CA GLN A 57 -1.19 -18.07 1.72
C GLN A 57 -0.59 -18.29 0.32
N ILE A 58 -0.29 -17.19 -0.38
CA ILE A 58 0.24 -17.18 -1.74
C ILE A 58 1.65 -16.55 -1.80
N GLY A 59 2.34 -16.75 -2.92
CA GLY A 59 3.62 -16.11 -3.18
C GLY A 59 3.51 -14.60 -3.41
N LEU A 60 4.61 -13.86 -3.18
CA LEU A 60 4.65 -12.40 -3.34
C LEU A 60 4.32 -11.93 -4.75
N ASP A 61 4.73 -12.68 -5.78
CA ASP A 61 4.44 -12.31 -7.17
C ASP A 61 2.95 -12.49 -7.52
N GLU A 62 2.29 -13.46 -6.90
CA GLU A 62 0.83 -13.60 -7.01
C GLU A 62 0.13 -12.48 -6.24
N ALA A 63 0.57 -12.15 -5.03
CA ALA A 63 0.05 -11.03 -4.26
C ALA A 63 0.17 -9.68 -4.99
N LYS A 64 1.25 -9.46 -5.76
CA LYS A 64 1.41 -8.29 -6.64
C LYS A 64 0.37 -8.25 -7.76
N LYS A 65 -0.02 -9.41 -8.32
CA LYS A 65 -1.10 -9.47 -9.31
C LYS A 65 -2.43 -9.11 -8.66
N VAL A 66 -2.71 -9.68 -7.49
CA VAL A 66 -3.93 -9.42 -6.72
C VAL A 66 -4.10 -7.94 -6.40
N ILE A 67 -3.05 -7.26 -5.94
CA ILE A 67 -3.15 -5.82 -5.62
C ILE A 67 -3.37 -4.96 -6.88
N ALA A 68 -2.73 -5.33 -8.01
CA ALA A 68 -2.92 -4.64 -9.29
C ALA A 68 -4.33 -4.85 -9.86
N ASP A 69 -4.85 -6.07 -9.79
CA ASP A 69 -6.20 -6.41 -10.25
C ASP A 69 -7.26 -5.73 -9.37
N SER A 70 -7.02 -5.64 -8.06
CA SER A 70 -7.89 -4.92 -7.14
C SER A 70 -7.94 -3.42 -7.45
N ALA A 71 -6.80 -2.81 -7.81
CA ALA A 71 -6.75 -1.41 -8.20
C ALA A 71 -7.53 -1.16 -9.51
N LYS A 72 -7.35 -2.02 -10.51
CA LYS A 72 -8.13 -1.95 -11.78
C LYS A 72 -9.63 -2.10 -11.54
N PHE A 73 -10.02 -3.03 -10.67
CA PHE A 73 -11.42 -3.23 -10.31
C PHE A 73 -12.02 -1.99 -9.64
N GLY A 74 -11.30 -1.37 -8.69
CA GLY A 74 -11.75 -0.14 -8.04
C GLY A 74 -11.93 1.01 -9.04
N ILE A 75 -11.00 1.17 -9.98
CA ILE A 75 -11.10 2.16 -11.07
C ILE A 75 -12.33 1.87 -11.95
N TYR A 76 -12.55 0.61 -12.34
CA TYR A 76 -13.71 0.22 -13.14
C TYR A 76 -15.03 0.56 -12.43
N ILE A 77 -15.18 0.19 -11.15
CA ILE A 77 -16.41 0.46 -10.40
C ILE A 77 -16.67 1.96 -10.22
N HIS A 78 -15.63 2.76 -9.92
CA HIS A 78 -15.80 4.18 -9.63
C HIS A 78 -15.75 5.10 -10.87
N ASN A 79 -15.27 4.62 -12.02
CA ASN A 79 -15.31 5.39 -13.28
C ASN A 79 -16.59 5.16 -14.10
N ILE A 80 -17.44 4.21 -13.72
CA ILE A 80 -18.77 4.02 -14.36
C ILE A 80 -19.78 5.07 -13.87
N GLU A 81 -19.51 5.77 -12.77
CA GLU A 81 -20.41 6.80 -12.21
C GLU A 81 -20.27 8.20 -12.87
N LEU A 82 -19.52 8.35 -13.96
CA LEU A 82 -19.31 9.64 -14.65
C LEU A 82 -20.00 9.74 -16.04
N GLU A 83 -21.02 8.92 -16.28
CA GLU A 83 -21.95 9.12 -17.42
C GLU A 83 -23.32 9.57 -16.88
N ASP A 84 -23.49 10.90 -16.77
CA ASP A 84 -24.81 11.58 -16.74
C ASP A 84 -25.29 11.83 -18.18
#